data_AF-A0A7Z9UA12-F1
#
_entry.id   AF-A0A7Z9UA12-F1
#
_cell.length_a   1.000
_cell.length_b   1.000
_cell.length_c   1.000
_cell.angle_alpha   90.00
_cell.angle_beta   90.00
_cell.angle_gamma   90.00
#
_symmetry.space_group_name_H-M   'P 1'
#
loop_
_entity.id
_entity.type
_entity.pdbx_description
1 polymer ?
#
loop_
_entity_poly.entity_id
_entity_poly.type
_entity_poly.pdbx_seq_one_letter_code
_entity_poly.pdbx_strand_id
1 'polypeptide(L)'
;KSQYPEEMTIVLQHQFWDLKVGEEGFSVGLSFDKTPERLVVPYSALVGFFDPSVQFGLQFVPGGEEAPEVAQDVFKAPVASTETKSEPGDEDHSGEVVSLDAFRKDH
;
A
#
# COMPACT_ATOMS: atom_id res chain seq x y z
N LYS A 1 -17.42 14.61 -14.88
CA LYS A 1 -17.18 14.86 -13.44
C LYS A 1 -17.78 13.70 -12.64
N SER A 2 -17.13 12.53 -12.60
CA SER A 2 -17.60 11.41 -11.75
C SER A 2 -16.60 10.24 -11.72
N GLN A 3 -15.32 10.48 -11.43
CA GLN A 3 -14.33 9.39 -11.43
C GLN A 3 -13.35 9.38 -10.26
N TYR A 4 -13.59 10.17 -9.22
CA TYR A 4 -12.85 9.99 -7.97
C TYR A 4 -13.74 9.19 -7.01
N PRO A 5 -13.33 7.98 -6.59
CA PRO A 5 -13.97 7.31 -5.47
C PRO A 5 -13.93 8.23 -4.24
N GLU A 6 -14.84 8.04 -3.29
CA GLU A 6 -14.87 8.85 -2.05
C GLU A 6 -13.52 8.84 -1.30
N GLU A 7 -12.70 7.82 -1.57
CA GLU A 7 -11.33 7.67 -1.08
C GLU A 7 -10.36 7.44 -2.25
N MET A 8 -9.15 8.02 -2.17
CA MET A 8 -8.11 7.88 -3.19
C MET A 8 -6.79 7.46 -2.55
N THR A 9 -6.25 6.32 -2.97
CA THR A 9 -4.91 5.86 -2.58
C THR A 9 -3.88 6.36 -3.58
N ILE A 10 -2.94 7.18 -3.12
CA ILE A 10 -1.78 7.59 -3.90
C ILE A 10 -0.54 6.83 -3.44
N VAL A 11 0.30 6.41 -4.38
CA VAL A 11 1.55 5.68 -4.09
C VAL A 11 2.72 6.59 -4.41
N LEU A 12 3.47 6.97 -3.38
CA LEU A 12 4.66 7.81 -3.52
C LEU A 12 5.89 6.92 -3.74
N GLN A 13 5.98 6.31 -4.93
CA GLN A 13 7.11 5.47 -5.31
C GLN A 13 7.68 5.87 -6.66
N HIS A 14 9.02 5.97 -6.74
CA HIS A 14 9.85 6.19 -7.94
C HIS A 14 9.58 7.45 -8.80
N GLN A 15 8.33 7.92 -8.90
CA GLN A 15 7.87 8.98 -9.80
C GLN A 15 6.96 9.95 -9.06
N PHE A 16 7.57 10.78 -8.22
CA PHE A 16 6.97 11.98 -7.67
C PHE A 16 7.97 13.13 -7.76
N TRP A 17 7.48 14.36 -7.75
CA TRP A 17 8.32 15.56 -7.72
C TRP A 17 7.64 16.67 -6.92
N ASP A 18 8.36 17.74 -6.66
CA ASP A 18 7.85 18.92 -5.94
C ASP A 18 7.10 18.60 -4.65
N LEU A 19 7.53 17.56 -3.91
CA LEU A 19 6.95 17.27 -2.60
C LEU A 19 7.27 18.42 -1.66
N LYS A 20 6.22 19.12 -1.21
CA LYS A 20 6.29 20.18 -0.21
C LYS A 20 5.41 19.80 0.95
N VAL A 21 5.99 19.80 2.13
CA VAL A 21 5.30 19.49 3.38
C VAL A 21 5.14 20.80 4.14
N GLY A 22 3.91 21.11 4.53
CA GLY A 22 3.56 22.28 5.32
C GLY A 22 2.91 21.87 6.64
N GLU A 23 2.39 22.85 7.39
CA GLU A 23 1.78 22.61 8.71
C GLU A 23 0.39 21.95 8.60
N GLU A 24 -0.39 22.30 7.58
CA GLU A 24 -1.78 21.84 7.42
C GLU A 24 -1.92 20.64 6.46
N GLY A 25 -0.84 20.27 5.77
CA GLY A 25 -0.85 19.20 4.76
C GLY A 25 0.39 19.21 3.89
N PHE A 26 0.33 18.48 2.78
CA PHE A 26 1.40 18.43 1.80
C PHE A 26 0.90 18.61 0.38
N SER A 27 1.79 19.03 -0.52
CA SER A 27 1.55 19.03 -1.96
C SER A 27 2.57 18.19 -2.68
N VAL A 28 2.16 17.46 -3.71
CA VAL A 28 3.05 16.58 -4.48
C VAL A 28 2.67 16.59 -5.95
N GLY A 29 3.66 16.54 -6.83
CA GLY A 29 3.48 16.27 -8.26
C GLY A 29 3.50 14.77 -8.53
N LEU A 30 2.46 14.27 -9.19
CA LEU A 30 2.32 12.88 -9.61
C LEU A 30 1.84 12.82 -11.06
N SER A 31 2.04 11.70 -11.75
CA SER A 31 1.50 11.50 -13.10
C SER A 31 0.31 10.53 -13.06
N PHE A 32 -0.86 10.99 -13.48
CA PHE A 32 -2.05 10.16 -13.70
C PHE A 32 -2.21 9.92 -15.20
N ASP A 33 -2.25 8.66 -15.65
CA ASP A 33 -2.36 8.33 -17.08
C ASP A 33 -1.36 9.10 -17.98
N LYS A 34 -0.11 9.20 -17.52
CA LYS A 34 0.99 9.96 -18.15
C LYS A 34 0.80 11.48 -18.21
N THR A 35 -0.23 12.01 -17.55
CA THR A 35 -0.46 13.44 -17.40
C THR A 35 0.06 13.90 -16.05
N PRO A 36 1.05 14.83 -16.00
CA PRO A 36 1.54 15.37 -14.74
C PRO A 36 0.46 16.25 -14.09
N GLU A 37 0.17 15.98 -12.83
CA GLU A 37 -0.82 16.68 -12.01
C GLU A 37 -0.22 17.00 -10.64
N ARG A 38 -0.61 18.15 -10.06
CA ARG A 38 -0.23 18.53 -8.71
C ARG A 38 -1.40 18.32 -7.78
N LEU A 39 -1.19 17.48 -6.77
CA LEU A 39 -2.13 17.24 -5.68
C LEU A 39 -1.76 18.06 -4.46
N VAL A 40 -2.78 18.54 -3.76
CA VAL A 40 -2.67 19.19 -2.44
C VAL A 40 -3.56 18.40 -1.48
N VAL A 41 -2.96 17.82 -0.45
CA VAL A 41 -3.60 16.88 0.48
C VAL A 41 -3.49 17.46 1.88
N PRO A 42 -4.60 17.95 2.46
CA PRO A 42 -4.66 18.32 3.87
C PRO A 42 -4.48 17.10 4.77
N TYR A 43 -3.83 17.25 5.93
CA TYR A 43 -3.68 16.12 6.87
C TYR A 43 -5.02 15.62 7.42
N SER A 44 -6.01 16.50 7.55
CA SER A 44 -7.37 16.14 7.98
C SER A 44 -8.12 15.27 6.97
N ALA A 45 -7.63 15.15 5.74
CA ALA A 45 -8.21 14.33 4.67
C ALA A 45 -7.53 12.95 4.56
N LEU A 46 -6.51 12.66 5.37
CA LEU A 46 -5.89 11.35 5.39
C LEU A 46 -6.84 10.34 6.02
N VAL A 47 -7.05 9.21 5.34
CA VAL A 47 -7.84 8.07 5.84
C VAL A 47 -6.94 6.91 6.24
N GLY A 48 -5.77 6.80 5.61
CA GLY A 48 -4.76 5.82 5.98
C GLY A 48 -3.39 6.14 5.40
N PHE A 49 -2.36 5.54 5.99
CA PHE A 49 -0.97 5.58 5.55
C PHE A 49 -0.37 4.18 5.67
N PHE A 50 0.46 3.77 4.72
CA PHE A 50 1.09 2.45 4.73
C PHE A 50 2.51 2.52 4.16
N ASP A 51 3.46 1.94 4.89
CA ASP A 51 4.86 1.78 4.50
C ASP A 51 5.22 0.27 4.44
N PRO A 52 5.35 -0.31 3.24
CA PRO A 52 5.67 -1.73 3.07
C PRO A 52 7.10 -2.10 3.48
N SER A 53 8.05 -1.15 3.51
CA SER A 53 9.45 -1.45 3.81
C SER A 53 9.66 -1.88 5.25
N VAL A 54 8.79 -1.42 6.15
CA VAL A 54 8.81 -1.75 7.58
C VAL A 54 7.50 -2.37 8.07
N GLN A 55 6.60 -2.73 7.15
CA GLN A 55 5.28 -3.33 7.45
C GLN A 55 4.44 -2.49 8.42
N PHE A 56 4.46 -1.17 8.23
CA PHE A 56 3.79 -0.22 9.12
C PHE A 56 2.57 0.40 8.45
N GLY A 57 1.50 0.60 9.22
CA GLY A 57 0.30 1.28 8.74
C GLY A 57 -0.41 2.08 9.81
N LEU A 58 -1.04 3.18 9.40
CA LEU A 58 -1.91 4.03 10.21
C LEU A 58 -3.27 4.14 9.54
N GLN A 59 -4.33 4.17 10.33
CA GLN A 59 -5.70 4.44 9.89
C GLN A 59 -6.22 5.63 10.69
N PHE A 60 -6.87 6.56 10.01
CA PHE A 60 -7.43 7.77 10.61
C PHE A 60 -8.96 7.77 10.46
N VAL A 61 -9.67 8.20 11.50
CA VAL A 61 -11.13 8.34 11.47
C VAL A 61 -11.47 9.82 11.25
N PRO A 62 -12.23 10.18 10.19
CA PRO A 62 -12.65 11.55 9.98
C PRO A 62 -13.63 11.96 11.08
N GLY A 63 -13.25 12.93 11.92
CA GLY A 63 -14.11 13.44 13.00
C GLY A 63 -13.45 13.60 14.37
N GLY A 64 -12.20 13.16 14.54
CA GLY A 64 -11.44 13.48 15.76
C GLY A 64 -11.91 12.77 17.03
N GLU A 65 -12.60 11.65 16.91
CA GLU A 65 -12.76 10.74 18.05
C GLU A 65 -11.39 10.09 18.30
N GLU A 66 -10.85 10.29 19.50
CA GLU A 66 -9.54 9.83 19.92
C GLU A 66 -9.38 8.34 19.56
N ALA A 67 -8.43 8.05 18.65
CA ALA A 67 -8.15 6.68 18.27
C ALA A 67 -7.68 5.92 19.52
N PRO A 68 -8.30 4.78 19.86
CA PRO A 68 -7.78 3.95 20.93
C PRO A 68 -6.36 3.52 20.55
N GLU A 69 -5.43 3.55 21.50
CA GLU A 69 -4.14 2.89 21.33
C GLU A 69 -4.39 1.43 20.93
N VAL A 70 -3.64 0.98 19.90
CA VAL A 70 -3.48 -0.39 19.38
C VAL A 70 -4.46 -0.94 18.34
N ALA A 71 -3.95 -1.15 17.12
CA ALA A 71 -4.06 -2.41 16.36
C ALA A 71 -3.01 -2.44 15.23
N GLN A 72 -1.85 -3.05 15.48
CA GLN A 72 -0.81 -3.31 14.48
C GLN A 72 -1.18 -4.52 13.59
N ASP A 73 -2.34 -4.58 12.91
CA ASP A 73 -2.61 -5.74 12.04
C ASP A 73 -3.80 -5.57 11.07
N VAL A 74 -3.86 -4.53 10.23
CA VAL A 74 -4.98 -4.40 9.25
C VAL A 74 -4.63 -3.69 7.94
N PHE A 75 -3.50 -3.97 7.28
CA PHE A 75 -3.40 -3.66 5.83
C PHE A 75 -2.56 -4.70 5.09
N LYS A 76 -3.22 -5.77 4.63
CA LYS A 76 -2.69 -6.62 3.55
C LYS A 76 -3.06 -5.96 2.24
N ALA A 77 -2.12 -5.23 1.62
CA ALA A 77 -2.32 -4.60 0.32
C ALA A 77 -2.78 -5.63 -0.74
N PRO A 78 -3.76 -5.31 -1.60
CA PRO A 78 -4.06 -6.15 -2.75
C PRO A 78 -2.99 -5.88 -3.80
N VAL A 79 -1.94 -6.71 -3.82
CA VAL A 79 -1.05 -6.77 -4.98
C VAL A 79 -1.85 -7.39 -6.13
N ALA A 80 -2.25 -6.56 -7.08
CA ALA A 80 -2.77 -6.99 -8.37
C ALA A 80 -1.65 -7.73 -9.11
N SER A 81 -1.65 -9.07 -9.06
CA SER A 81 -0.82 -9.91 -9.92
C SER A 81 -1.45 -9.98 -11.31
N THR A 82 -1.08 -9.06 -12.18
CA THR A 82 -1.16 -9.23 -13.64
C THR A 82 0.19 -9.69 -14.19
N GLU A 83 0.10 -10.55 -15.20
CA GLU A 83 1.15 -10.99 -16.14
C GLU A 83 2.03 -12.17 -15.67
N THR A 84 1.92 -13.35 -16.27
CA THR A 84 2.19 -13.78 -17.66
C THR A 84 3.50 -14.59 -17.66
N LYS A 85 3.28 -15.90 -17.72
CA LYS A 85 4.18 -16.98 -18.12
C LYS A 85 5.15 -16.57 -19.24
N SER A 86 6.46 -16.70 -18.99
CA SER A 86 7.44 -17.50 -19.77
C SER A 86 8.87 -17.26 -19.24
N GLU A 87 9.55 -18.36 -18.88
CA GLU A 87 10.95 -18.48 -18.40
C GLU A 87 11.99 -18.05 -19.47
N PRO A 88 13.28 -17.82 -19.08
CA PRO A 88 14.24 -18.93 -18.99
C PRO A 88 15.21 -18.85 -17.79
N GLY A 89 15.64 -20.02 -17.32
CA GLY A 89 17.06 -20.26 -17.05
C GLY A 89 17.58 -20.21 -15.61
N ASP A 90 17.38 -21.32 -14.90
CA ASP A 90 18.40 -22.11 -14.19
C ASP A 90 19.06 -21.59 -12.87
N GLU A 91 19.19 -22.57 -11.96
CA GLU A 91 20.09 -22.66 -10.79
C GLU A 91 19.63 -22.06 -9.44
N ASP A 92 18.80 -22.83 -8.70
CA ASP A 92 19.23 -23.58 -7.49
C ASP A 92 18.03 -24.37 -6.93
N HIS A 93 18.00 -25.68 -7.19
CA HIS A 93 17.12 -26.62 -6.49
C HIS A 93 17.93 -27.15 -5.30
N SER A 94 17.50 -27.07 -4.04
CA SER A 94 16.45 -27.94 -3.52
C SER A 94 16.28 -27.69 -2.01
N GLY A 95 15.42 -26.73 -1.66
CA GLY A 95 14.82 -26.71 -0.32
C GLY A 95 13.74 -27.78 -0.26
N GLU A 96 14.02 -28.88 0.45
CA GLU A 96 13.03 -29.91 0.75
C GLU A 96 11.87 -29.30 1.56
N VAL A 97 10.78 -28.95 0.88
CA VAL A 97 9.53 -28.55 1.53
C VAL A 97 8.82 -29.81 2.02
N VAL A 98 9.00 -30.10 3.31
CA VAL A 98 8.17 -31.08 4.01
C VAL A 98 6.71 -30.60 4.00
N SER A 99 5.89 -31.22 3.16
CA SER A 99 4.46 -30.94 3.11
C SER A 99 3.80 -31.27 4.45
N LEU A 100 3.19 -30.27 5.07
CA LEU A 100 2.39 -30.34 6.32
C LEU A 100 1.18 -31.29 6.26
N ASP A 101 1.02 -32.05 5.18
CA ASP A 101 -0.02 -33.08 5.05
C ASP A 101 0.37 -34.42 5.70
N ALA A 102 1.65 -34.59 6.07
CA ALA A 102 2.13 -35.76 6.82
C ALA A 102 1.62 -35.83 8.28
N PHE A 103 0.95 -34.78 8.79
CA PHE A 103 0.48 -34.70 10.18
C PHE A 103 -1.03 -34.94 10.36
N ARG A 104 -1.80 -35.14 9.28
CA ARG A 104 -3.25 -35.40 9.37
C ARG A 104 -3.61 -36.89 9.37
N LYS A 105 -2.79 -37.71 10.01
CA LYS A 105 -3.08 -39.13 10.22
C LYS A 105 -2.80 -39.49 11.67
N ASP A 106 -3.72 -39.12 12.56
CA ASP A 106 -4.41 -40.02 13.53
C ASP A 106 -5.26 -39.20 14.53
N HIS A 107 -6.52 -38.91 14.17
CA HIS A 107 -7.70 -39.00 15.05
C HIS A 107 -8.99 -38.85 14.26
#